data_AF-A0A150M795-F1
#
_entry.id   AF-A0A150M795-F1
#
_cell.length_a   1.000
_cell.length_b   1.000
_cell.length_c   1.000
_cell.angle_alpha   90.00
_cell.angle_beta   90.00
_cell.angle_gamma   90.00
#
_symmetry.space_group_name_H-M   'P 1'
#
loop_
_entity.id
_entity.type
_entity.pdbx_description
1 polymer ?
#
loop_
_entity_poly.entity_id
_entity_poly.type
_entity_poly.pdbx_seq_one_letter_code
_entity_poly.pdbx_strand_id
1 'polypeptide(L)'
;MLVNWIIDQSKQQIDADDPEKSLEQNLIFRRRWSGFTVFSGTLLVLMFFLAQLSLIFSYGQKAVFLLMMTAVGLTLVGSLVLTILTGQGGSRIHGNGENDGGLINRDDDRFWKLGVFYCNPEDPALFLEKRFGSGWTINLARPASWLLFLGVLLIPVFIAIFAG
;
A
#
# COMPACT_ATOMS: atom_id res chain seq x y z
N MET A 1 -4.40 10.42 1.00
CA MET A 1 -5.13 10.78 -0.23
C MET A 1 -4.60 10.02 -1.44
N LEU A 2 -3.35 10.23 -1.90
CA LEU A 2 -2.79 9.52 -3.05
C LEU A 2 -2.80 7.99 -2.91
N VAL A 3 -2.37 7.45 -1.76
CA VAL A 3 -2.36 5.99 -1.53
C VAL A 3 -3.77 5.40 -1.59
N ASN A 4 -4.78 6.06 -1.00
CA ASN A 4 -6.17 5.59 -1.10
C ASN A 4 -6.70 5.66 -2.53
N TRP A 5 -6.29 6.65 -3.30
CA TRP A 5 -6.62 6.71 -4.73
C TRP A 5 -5.96 5.57 -5.51
N ILE A 6 -4.71 5.19 -5.20
CA ILE A 6 -4.05 4.01 -5.78
C ILE A 6 -4.80 2.73 -5.42
N ILE A 7 -5.22 2.58 -4.15
CA ILE A 7 -6.00 1.43 -3.67
C ILE A 7 -7.32 1.32 -4.44
N ASP A 8 -7.98 2.44 -4.73
CA ASP A 8 -9.22 2.49 -5.48
C ASP A 8 -9.02 2.11 -6.96
N GLN A 9 -8.04 2.73 -7.61
CA GLN A 9 -7.76 2.54 -9.04
C GLN A 9 -7.05 1.22 -9.39
N SER A 10 -6.54 0.50 -8.39
CA SER A 10 -5.85 -0.77 -8.64
C SER A 10 -6.79 -1.79 -9.24
N LYS A 11 -6.34 -2.50 -10.29
CA LYS A 11 -7.03 -3.69 -10.80
C LYS A 11 -7.23 -4.70 -9.67
N GLN A 12 -8.42 -5.31 -9.63
CA GLN A 12 -8.78 -6.34 -8.67
C GLN A 12 -8.41 -7.72 -9.23
N GLN A 13 -7.83 -8.58 -8.39
CA GLN A 13 -7.58 -9.97 -8.73
C GLN A 13 -8.79 -10.77 -8.26
N ILE A 14 -9.68 -11.08 -9.20
CA ILE A 14 -10.92 -11.84 -8.96
C ILE A 14 -10.66 -13.28 -9.38
N ASP A 15 -11.07 -14.23 -8.53
CA ASP A 15 -10.98 -15.65 -8.83
C ASP A 15 -12.06 -16.03 -9.85
N ALA A 16 -11.71 -16.85 -10.83
CA ALA A 16 -12.64 -17.31 -11.85
C ALA A 16 -13.62 -18.37 -11.30
N ASP A 17 -13.20 -19.14 -10.28
CA ASP A 17 -13.99 -20.23 -9.71
C ASP A 17 -15.11 -19.71 -8.80
N ASP A 18 -14.86 -18.61 -8.07
CA ASP A 18 -15.86 -17.91 -7.25
C ASP A 18 -15.67 -16.37 -7.31
N PRO A 19 -16.22 -15.72 -8.36
CA PRO A 19 -16.02 -14.29 -8.57
C PRO A 19 -16.68 -13.40 -7.50
N GLU A 20 -17.84 -13.80 -6.98
CA GLU A 20 -18.58 -12.99 -6.00
C GLU A 20 -17.87 -12.96 -4.65
N LYS A 21 -17.42 -14.12 -4.17
CA LYS A 21 -16.69 -14.24 -2.90
C LYS A 21 -15.33 -13.54 -2.95
N SER A 22 -14.57 -13.73 -4.04
CA SER A 22 -13.26 -13.10 -4.19
C SER A 22 -13.35 -11.57 -4.30
N LEU A 23 -14.40 -11.04 -4.94
CA LEU A 23 -14.69 -9.62 -4.95
C LEU A 23 -14.98 -9.08 -3.55
N GLU A 24 -15.84 -9.75 -2.77
CA GLU A 24 -16.17 -9.32 -1.40
C GLU A 24 -14.92 -9.30 -0.50
N GLN A 25 -14.10 -10.34 -0.58
CA GLN A 25 -12.83 -10.42 0.15
C GLN A 25 -11.89 -9.27 -0.23
N ASN A 26 -11.76 -8.96 -1.53
CA ASN A 26 -10.93 -7.87 -2.01
C ASN A 26 -11.43 -6.50 -1.49
N LEU A 27 -12.74 -6.28 -1.49
CA LEU A 27 -13.34 -5.05 -0.96
C LEU A 27 -13.07 -4.87 0.54
N ILE A 28 -13.21 -5.94 1.34
CA ILE A 28 -12.92 -5.89 2.77
C ILE A 28 -11.42 -5.63 3.00
N PHE A 29 -10.55 -6.31 2.25
CA PHE A 29 -9.09 -6.08 2.27
C PHE A 29 -8.75 -4.61 2.00
N ARG A 30 -9.29 -4.04 0.91
CA ARG A 30 -9.07 -2.63 0.55
C ARG A 30 -9.60 -1.67 1.60
N ARG A 31 -10.78 -1.94 2.17
CA ARG A 31 -11.37 -1.11 3.22
C ARG A 31 -10.51 -1.11 4.48
N ARG A 32 -10.01 -2.27 4.90
CA ARG A 32 -9.08 -2.41 6.04
C ARG A 32 -7.78 -1.63 5.82
N TRP A 33 -7.16 -1.78 4.65
CA TRP A 33 -5.93 -1.06 4.32
C TRP A 33 -6.13 0.44 4.15
N SER A 34 -7.25 0.86 3.59
CA SER A 34 -7.61 2.27 3.46
C SER A 34 -7.78 2.91 4.85
N GLY A 35 -8.55 2.27 5.73
CA GLY A 35 -8.72 2.71 7.11
C GLY A 35 -7.39 2.79 7.88
N PHE A 36 -6.55 1.75 7.76
CA PHE A 36 -5.22 1.73 8.37
C PHE A 36 -4.33 2.87 7.83
N THR A 37 -4.33 3.10 6.52
CA THR A 37 -3.56 4.18 5.88
C THR A 37 -3.99 5.57 6.39
N VAL A 38 -5.30 5.81 6.54
CA VAL A 38 -5.82 7.08 7.08
C VAL A 38 -5.42 7.26 8.55
N PHE A 39 -5.54 6.20 9.36
CA PHE A 39 -5.15 6.22 10.76
C PHE A 39 -3.65 6.52 10.92
N SER A 40 -2.80 5.76 10.24
CA SER A 40 -1.34 5.95 10.31
C SER A 40 -0.91 7.30 9.75
N GLY A 41 -1.55 7.79 8.69
CA GLY A 41 -1.29 9.13 8.15
C GLY A 41 -1.65 10.24 9.14
N THR A 42 -2.81 10.13 9.80
CA THR A 42 -3.23 11.07 10.85
C THR A 42 -2.26 11.04 12.03
N LEU A 43 -1.86 9.83 12.48
CA LEU A 43 -0.88 9.65 13.54
C LEU A 43 0.45 10.32 13.19
N LEU A 44 0.94 10.15 11.96
CA LEU A 44 2.17 10.78 11.48
C LEU A 44 2.09 12.32 11.54
N VAL A 45 0.97 12.91 11.13
CA VAL A 45 0.76 14.36 11.21
C VAL A 45 0.80 14.84 12.67
N LEU A 46 0.14 14.12 13.58
CA LEU A 46 0.19 14.42 15.02
C LEU A 46 1.61 14.30 15.59
N MET A 47 2.38 13.30 15.13
CA MET A 47 3.77 13.14 15.54
C MET A 47 4.64 14.31 15.06
N PHE A 48 4.47 14.79 13.83
CA PHE A 48 5.19 15.98 13.36
C PHE A 48 4.79 17.23 14.12
N PHE A 49 3.50 17.40 14.42
CA PHE A 49 3.04 18.50 15.25
C PHE A 49 3.67 18.48 16.65
N LEU A 50 3.69 17.32 17.31
CA LEU A 50 4.32 17.14 18.61
C LEU A 50 5.85 17.37 18.56
N ALA A 51 6.51 16.96 17.47
CA ALA A 51 7.93 17.23 17.26
C ALA A 51 8.21 18.73 17.29
N GLN A 52 7.43 19.52 16.54
CA GLN A 52 7.57 20.98 16.50
C GLN A 52 7.32 21.63 17.86
N LEU A 53 6.29 21.19 18.60
CA LEU A 53 6.04 21.69 19.96
C LEU A 53 7.21 21.39 20.90
N SER A 54 7.80 20.20 20.81
CA SER A 54 8.93 19.81 21.66
C SER A 54 10.18 20.65 21.42
N LEU A 55 10.38 21.13 20.18
CA LEU A 55 11.47 22.04 19.83
C LEU A 55 11.24 23.44 20.42
N ILE A 56 10.01 23.97 20.31
CA ILE A 56 9.68 25.33 20.78
C ILE A 56 9.73 25.42 22.31
N PHE A 57 9.12 24.46 23.00
CA PHE A 57 8.95 24.54 24.45
C PHE A 57 10.02 23.77 25.24
N SER A 58 10.98 23.12 24.55
CA SER A 58 12.04 22.30 25.16
C SER A 58 11.51 21.24 26.15
N TYR A 59 10.29 20.75 25.94
CA TYR A 59 9.71 19.66 26.74
C TYR A 59 10.55 18.38 26.59
N GLY A 60 10.61 17.57 27.65
CA GLY A 60 11.47 16.40 27.80
C GLY A 60 11.70 15.58 26.52
N GLN A 61 12.76 15.92 25.79
CA GLN A 61 13.05 15.40 24.45
C GLN A 61 13.14 13.87 24.43
N LYS A 62 13.67 13.27 25.51
CA LYS A 62 13.72 11.82 25.70
C LYS A 62 12.33 11.18 25.69
N ALA A 63 11.34 11.78 26.36
CA ALA A 63 9.99 11.26 26.43
C ALA A 63 9.29 11.35 25.07
N VAL A 64 9.44 12.48 24.37
CA VAL A 64 8.90 12.69 23.02
C VAL A 64 9.51 11.68 22.04
N PHE A 65 10.83 11.48 22.10
CA PHE A 65 11.51 10.48 21.28
C PHE A 65 10.98 9.06 21.53
N LEU A 66 10.87 8.63 22.79
CA LEU A 66 10.34 7.31 23.15
C LEU A 66 8.90 7.12 22.68
N LEU A 67 8.05 8.15 22.82
CA LEU A 67 6.69 8.13 22.32
C LEU A 67 6.66 7.97 20.79
N MET A 68 7.50 8.71 20.06
CA MET A 68 7.57 8.60 18.61
C MET A 68 8.04 7.22 18.16
N MET A 69 9.08 6.67 18.78
CA MET A 69 9.56 5.32 18.46
C MET A 69 8.51 4.26 18.74
N THR A 70 7.77 4.40 19.84
CA THR A 70 6.66 3.50 20.17
C THR A 70 5.55 3.59 19.13
N ALA A 71 5.15 4.80 18.71
CA ALA A 71 4.12 5.00 17.70
C ALA A 71 4.52 4.42 16.32
N VAL A 72 5.77 4.61 15.90
CA VAL A 72 6.30 3.97 14.68
C VAL A 72 6.28 2.45 14.82
N GLY A 73 6.78 1.92 15.95
CA GLY A 73 6.80 0.47 16.21
C GLY A 73 5.40 -0.15 16.17
N LEU A 74 4.41 0.48 16.81
CA LEU A 74 3.02 0.04 16.77
C LEU A 74 2.42 0.09 15.37
N THR A 75 2.78 1.10 14.57
CA THR A 75 2.33 1.19 13.18
C THR A 75 2.92 0.05 12.35
N LEU A 76 4.21 -0.25 12.51
CA LEU A 76 4.85 -1.38 11.81
C LEU A 76 4.23 -2.72 12.22
N VAL A 77 4.10 -2.98 13.51
CA VAL A 77 3.45 -4.20 14.03
C VAL A 77 2.00 -4.29 13.56
N GLY A 78 1.25 -3.19 13.60
CA GLY A 78 -0.13 -3.12 13.11
C GLY A 78 -0.25 -3.50 11.64
N SER A 79 0.68 -3.03 10.79
CA SER A 79 0.70 -3.39 9.36
C SER A 79 1.00 -4.87 9.12
N LEU A 80 1.89 -5.46 9.92
CA LEU A 80 2.23 -6.88 9.85
C LEU A 80 1.06 -7.74 10.31
N VAL A 81 0.44 -7.39 11.45
CA VAL A 81 -0.75 -8.05 11.97
C VAL A 81 -1.89 -7.97 10.94
N LEU A 82 -2.11 -6.80 10.34
CA LEU A 82 -3.15 -6.63 9.32
C LEU A 82 -2.89 -7.52 8.09
N THR A 83 -1.64 -7.60 7.65
CA THR A 83 -1.21 -8.47 6.55
C THR A 83 -1.44 -9.94 6.88
N ILE A 84 -1.05 -10.39 8.07
CA ILE A 84 -1.17 -11.78 8.50
C ILE A 84 -2.64 -12.18 8.69
N LEU A 85 -3.47 -11.30 9.28
CA LEU A 85 -4.88 -11.60 9.54
C LEU A 85 -5.75 -11.52 8.28
N THR A 86 -5.41 -10.63 7.35
CA THR A 86 -6.25 -10.38 6.17
C THR A 86 -5.82 -11.23 4.98
N GLY A 87 -4.53 -11.63 4.91
CA GLY A 87 -3.98 -12.32 3.75
C GLY A 87 -3.83 -11.41 2.54
N GLN A 88 -3.19 -11.92 1.49
CA GLN A 88 -3.06 -11.24 0.20
C GLN A 88 -4.42 -11.19 -0.50
N GLY A 89 -4.85 -10.00 -0.94
CA GLY A 89 -6.16 -9.82 -1.60
C GLY A 89 -7.39 -10.14 -0.73
N GLY A 90 -7.21 -10.37 0.59
CA GLY A 90 -8.29 -10.84 1.45
C GLY A 90 -8.42 -12.35 1.56
N SER A 91 -7.45 -13.12 1.07
CA SER A 91 -7.52 -14.60 1.02
C SER A 91 -7.76 -15.31 2.36
N ARG A 92 -7.44 -14.67 3.49
CA ARG A 92 -7.67 -15.23 4.84
C ARG A 92 -8.99 -14.77 5.46
N ILE A 93 -9.76 -13.93 4.77
CA ILE A 93 -11.09 -13.50 5.18
C ILE A 93 -12.07 -14.61 4.80
N HIS A 94 -12.23 -15.59 5.68
CA HIS A 94 -13.12 -16.72 5.45
C HIS A 94 -14.59 -16.28 5.57
N GLY A 95 -15.36 -16.48 4.51
CA GLY A 95 -16.77 -16.86 4.65
C GLY A 95 -16.83 -18.33 5.07
N ASN A 96 -17.73 -18.69 5.96
CA ASN A 96 -17.93 -20.07 6.44
C ASN A 96 -17.86 -21.08 5.28
N GLY A 97 -16.80 -21.90 5.21
CA GLY A 97 -16.68 -23.01 4.25
C GLY A 97 -15.46 -22.97 3.31
N GLU A 98 -14.58 -23.95 3.56
CA GLU A 98 -13.65 -24.65 2.64
C GLU A 98 -12.43 -23.98 1.97
N ASN A 99 -11.31 -24.68 2.20
CA ASN A 99 -10.16 -25.07 1.36
C ASN A 99 -9.43 -24.04 0.49
N ASP A 100 -8.41 -23.48 1.15
CA ASP A 100 -7.03 -23.22 0.74
C ASP A 100 -6.62 -23.66 -0.68
N GLY A 101 -6.44 -22.65 -1.55
CA GLY A 101 -5.88 -22.86 -2.87
C GLY A 101 -6.20 -21.72 -3.82
N GLY A 102 -6.03 -20.46 -3.38
CA GLY A 102 -6.16 -19.31 -4.28
C GLY A 102 -5.20 -19.49 -5.45
N LEU A 103 -5.76 -19.90 -6.59
CA LEU A 103 -4.99 -20.19 -7.78
C LEU A 103 -4.37 -18.88 -8.26
N ILE A 104 -3.05 -18.78 -8.10
CA ILE A 104 -2.23 -17.83 -8.83
C ILE A 104 -2.63 -17.97 -10.29
N ASN A 105 -3.22 -16.93 -10.89
CA ASN A 105 -3.57 -16.93 -12.30
C ASN A 105 -2.27 -17.10 -13.09
N ARG A 106 -1.97 -18.35 -13.44
CA ARG A 106 -0.68 -18.83 -13.97
C ARG A 106 -0.29 -18.12 -15.26
N ASP A 107 -1.26 -17.57 -15.98
CA ASP A 107 -1.05 -16.84 -17.23
C ASP A 107 -0.38 -15.48 -17.03
N ASP A 108 -0.56 -14.83 -15.86
CA ASP A 108 0.04 -13.52 -15.59
C ASP A 108 1.51 -13.64 -15.12
N ASP A 109 1.96 -14.82 -14.69
CA ASP A 109 3.31 -15.04 -14.18
C ASP A 109 4.41 -14.70 -15.21
N ARG A 110 4.12 -14.83 -16.51
CA ARG A 110 5.05 -14.47 -17.61
C ARG A 110 5.43 -12.98 -17.63
N PHE A 111 4.56 -12.14 -17.07
CA PHE A 111 4.73 -10.69 -17.03
C PHE A 111 5.49 -10.21 -15.78
N TRP A 112 5.69 -11.08 -14.78
CA TRP A 112 6.51 -10.78 -13.60
C TRP A 112 7.99 -11.05 -13.87
N LYS A 113 8.75 -9.98 -14.15
CA LYS A 113 10.20 -10.01 -14.34
C LYS A 113 10.91 -10.02 -12.98
N LEU A 114 11.90 -10.89 -12.85
CA LEU A 114 12.66 -11.11 -11.61
C LEU A 114 11.76 -11.45 -10.39
N GLY A 115 10.52 -11.91 -10.63
CA GLY A 115 9.55 -12.22 -9.59
C GLY A 115 8.91 -11.02 -8.88
N VAL A 116 9.29 -9.77 -9.22
CA VAL A 116 8.87 -8.56 -8.50
C VAL A 116 8.31 -7.48 -9.43
N PHE A 117 8.86 -7.34 -10.63
CA PHE A 117 8.50 -6.25 -11.54
C PHE A 117 7.45 -6.70 -12.53
N TYR A 118 6.28 -6.06 -12.53
CA TYR A 118 5.22 -6.38 -13.47
C TYR A 118 5.36 -5.55 -14.76
N CYS A 119 5.45 -6.23 -15.90
CA CYS A 119 5.56 -5.61 -17.23
C CYS A 119 4.60 -6.28 -18.22
N ASN A 120 3.38 -5.74 -18.36
CA ASN A 120 2.41 -6.20 -19.35
C ASN A 120 1.89 -5.03 -20.21
N PRO A 121 2.33 -4.90 -21.48
CA PRO A 121 1.84 -3.87 -22.40
C PRO A 121 0.35 -4.02 -22.75
N GLU A 122 -0.22 -5.21 -22.61
CA GLU A 122 -1.62 -5.51 -22.94
C GLU A 122 -2.56 -5.18 -21.77
N ASP A 123 -2.10 -5.21 -20.52
CA ASP A 123 -2.92 -4.87 -19.35
C ASP A 123 -3.01 -3.35 -19.14
N PRO A 124 -4.17 -2.71 -19.37
CA PRO A 124 -4.34 -1.26 -19.25
C PRO A 124 -4.15 -0.74 -17.82
N ALA A 125 -4.19 -1.61 -16.81
CA ALA A 125 -4.02 -1.22 -15.42
C ALA A 125 -2.65 -0.58 -15.17
N LEU A 126 -2.67 0.61 -14.57
CA LEU A 126 -1.47 1.27 -14.08
C LEU A 126 -1.04 0.66 -12.74
N PHE A 127 -1.98 0.49 -11.82
CA PHE A 127 -1.77 -0.09 -10.50
C PHE A 127 -2.44 -1.44 -10.39
N LEU A 128 -1.77 -2.37 -9.71
CA LEU A 128 -2.25 -3.72 -9.46
C LEU A 128 -1.68 -4.25 -8.14
N GLU A 129 -2.24 -5.33 -7.62
CA GLU A 129 -1.72 -5.97 -6.41
C GLU A 129 -0.36 -6.65 -6.69
N LYS A 130 0.51 -6.67 -5.67
CA LYS A 130 1.80 -7.38 -5.75
C LYS A 130 1.60 -8.88 -5.94
N ARG A 131 2.55 -9.53 -6.61
CA ARG A 131 2.58 -10.99 -6.76
C ARG A 131 2.66 -11.72 -5.42
N PHE A 132 3.46 -11.19 -4.50
CA PHE A 132 3.69 -11.77 -3.19
C PHE A 132 3.51 -10.72 -2.10
N GLY A 133 2.87 -11.14 -1.00
CA GLY A 133 2.65 -10.31 0.18
C GLY A 133 1.47 -9.36 0.02
N SER A 134 1.44 -8.30 0.82
CA SER A 134 0.37 -7.30 0.79
C SER A 134 0.83 -6.00 0.14
N GLY A 135 -0.07 -5.39 -0.62
CA GLY A 135 0.07 -4.06 -1.19
C GLY A 135 0.04 -4.03 -2.71
N TRP A 136 0.34 -2.85 -3.24
CA TRP A 136 0.19 -2.54 -4.65
C TRP A 136 1.55 -2.31 -5.33
N THR A 137 1.58 -2.58 -6.62
CA THR A 137 2.68 -2.31 -7.54
C THR A 137 2.17 -1.55 -8.76
N ILE A 138 3.08 -1.19 -9.64
CA ILE A 138 2.80 -0.46 -10.88
C ILE A 138 3.21 -1.30 -12.10
N ASN A 139 2.45 -1.19 -13.17
CA ASN A 139 2.78 -1.82 -14.44
C ASN A 139 3.85 -1.01 -15.18
N LEU A 140 5.10 -1.49 -15.20
CA LEU A 140 6.23 -0.77 -15.79
C LEU A 140 6.20 -0.72 -17.33
N ALA A 141 5.28 -1.45 -17.97
CA ALA A 141 5.06 -1.34 -19.41
C ALA A 141 4.27 -0.09 -19.81
N ARG A 142 3.72 0.66 -18.85
CA ARG A 142 2.90 1.86 -19.12
C ARG A 142 3.76 3.13 -19.10
N PRO A 143 3.66 4.01 -20.12
CA PRO A 143 4.34 5.31 -20.11
C PRO A 143 4.01 6.16 -18.88
N ALA A 144 2.76 6.08 -18.41
CA ALA A 144 2.31 6.77 -17.20
C ALA A 144 3.12 6.40 -15.94
N SER A 145 3.62 5.16 -15.84
CA SER A 145 4.48 4.72 -14.74
C SER A 145 5.80 5.50 -14.69
N TRP A 146 6.41 5.69 -15.86
CA TRP A 146 7.66 6.42 -16.00
C TRP A 146 7.47 7.92 -15.80
N LEU A 147 6.36 8.49 -16.27
CA LEU A 147 5.99 9.87 -15.96
C LEU A 147 5.80 10.09 -14.47
N LEU A 148 5.17 9.14 -13.76
CA LEU A 148 5.02 9.20 -12.31
C LEU A 148 6.39 9.20 -11.61
N PHE A 149 7.28 8.27 -11.97
CA PHE A 149 8.64 8.25 -11.42
C PHE A 149 9.41 9.53 -11.70
N LEU A 150 9.34 10.02 -12.94
CA LEU A 150 10.01 11.25 -13.33
C LEU A 150 9.45 12.45 -12.55
N GLY A 151 8.14 12.53 -12.36
CA GLY A 151 7.51 13.56 -11.53
C GLY A 151 8.00 13.53 -10.09
N VAL A 152 8.05 12.35 -9.46
CA VAL A 152 8.55 12.20 -8.08
C VAL A 152 10.01 12.65 -7.96
N LEU A 153 10.85 12.40 -8.96
CA LEU A 153 12.27 12.77 -8.95
C LEU A 153 12.51 14.25 -9.31
N LEU A 154 11.83 14.77 -10.33
CA LEU A 154 12.12 16.10 -10.87
C LEU A 154 11.38 17.23 -10.15
N ILE A 155 10.19 17.00 -9.59
CA ILE A 155 9.43 18.07 -8.91
C ILE A 155 10.24 18.69 -7.76
N PRO A 156 10.86 17.92 -6.84
CA PRO A 156 11.66 18.50 -5.77
C PRO A 156 12.87 19.28 -6.28
N VAL A 157 13.54 18.78 -7.33
CA VAL A 157 14.69 19.46 -7.97
C VAL A 157 14.25 20.78 -8.59
N PHE A 158 13.13 20.78 -9.31
CA PHE A 158 12.55 21.98 -9.90
C PHE A 158 12.21 23.02 -8.81
N ILE A 159 11.54 22.60 -7.74
CA ILE A 159 11.22 23.49 -6.60
C ILE A 159 12.51 24.06 -5.99
N ALA A 160 13.53 23.24 -5.76
CA ALA A 160 14.78 23.70 -5.17
C ALA A 160 15.53 24.73 -6.04
N ILE A 161 15.41 24.65 -7.37
CA ILE A 161 16.08 25.57 -8.30
C ILE A 161 15.30 26.88 -8.47
N PHE A 162 13.97 26.82 -8.50
CA PHE A 162 13.12 27.96 -8.89
C PHE A 162 12.32 28.59 -7.75
N ALA A 163 12.20 27.92 -6.60
CA ALA A 163 11.48 28.41 -5.42
C ALA A 163 12.36 28.61 -4.17
N GLY A 164 13.67 28.35 -4.30
CA GLY A 164 14.69 28.76 -3.33
C GLY A 164 15.32 30.07 -3.73
#